data_AF-A0A497BCX1-F1
#
_entry.id   AF-A0A497BCX1-F1
#
_cell.length_a   1.000
_cell.length_b   1.000
_cell.length_c   1.000
_cell.angle_alpha   90.00
_cell.angle_beta   90.00
_cell.angle_gamma   90.00
#
_symmetry.space_group_name_H-M   'P 1'
#
loop_
_entity.id
_entity.type
_entity.pdbx_description
1 polymer ?
#
loop_
_entity_poly.entity_id
_entity_poly.type
_entity_poly.pdbx_seq_one_letter_code
_entity_poly.pdbx_strand_id
1 'polypeptide(L)'
;MTKYFISNNPEKLQEALAGFDCFATVEAEFGDELVEGSSAELTLAHHGSRSNNPPPCLGEAINANAQRVEAVGLSHVDLDACGGCLRLAGEDNTGPFWAMAAQVDVKGVHRLPEVLMAVSEDFAVGTTRKEKHAQQQRMWRASQQLQAFWAWSEEHRFFAPRDGSVADCTEFVQSALSVIARILAGDNRLLLAGRDWARSKAALESASFRRTLGGVMVREADSFTNHLYNHDGVTYAAVVGYNPARGTVTLSLADPVPGVNCCAIAQRLWGPAAGGHEGIAGSPRDVRLTAEDAEAAEIALFSAIKAAADASVAE
;
A
#
# COMPACT_ATOMS: atom_id res chain seq x y z
N MET A 1 -14.32 13.07 -22.29
CA MET A 1 -13.18 12.27 -21.76
C MET A 1 -12.99 12.72 -20.33
N THR A 2 -13.10 11.80 -19.38
CA THR A 2 -12.97 12.12 -17.96
C THR A 2 -11.54 12.56 -17.64
N LYS A 3 -11.41 13.65 -16.88
CA LYS A 3 -10.12 14.17 -16.40
C LYS A 3 -9.80 13.60 -15.02
N TYR A 4 -8.51 13.46 -14.72
CA TYR A 4 -8.04 12.99 -13.41
C TYR A 4 -7.16 14.05 -12.78
N PHE A 5 -7.48 14.41 -11.54
CA PHE A 5 -6.78 15.41 -10.76
C PHE A 5 -6.24 14.80 -9.48
N ILE A 6 -5.03 15.20 -9.11
CA ILE A 6 -4.37 14.75 -7.88
C ILE A 6 -3.83 15.93 -7.09
N SER A 7 -3.94 15.83 -5.77
CA SER A 7 -3.44 16.81 -4.80
C SER A 7 -3.05 16.10 -3.51
N ASN A 8 -2.15 16.68 -2.72
CA ASN A 8 -1.93 16.29 -1.33
C ASN A 8 -2.62 17.25 -0.33
N ASN A 9 -3.47 18.14 -0.84
CA ASN A 9 -4.26 19.10 -0.08
C ASN A 9 -5.75 18.94 -0.46
N PRO A 10 -6.63 18.61 0.52
CA PRO A 10 -8.05 18.34 0.27
C PRO A 10 -8.81 19.58 -0.23
N GLU A 11 -8.58 20.76 0.38
CA GLU A 11 -9.27 22.00 0.01
C GLU A 11 -9.02 22.37 -1.46
N LYS A 12 -7.76 22.34 -1.89
CA LYS A 12 -7.38 22.65 -3.28
C LYS A 12 -7.93 21.63 -4.28
N LEU A 13 -7.98 20.35 -3.89
CA LEU A 13 -8.61 19.33 -4.73
C LEU A 13 -10.11 19.59 -4.88
N GLN A 14 -10.80 19.89 -3.78
CA GLN A 14 -12.22 20.23 -3.78
C GLN A 14 -12.52 21.46 -4.66
N GLU A 15 -11.70 22.50 -4.55
CA GLU A 15 -11.81 23.71 -5.39
C GLU A 15 -11.65 23.40 -6.88
N ALA A 16 -10.68 22.56 -7.26
CA ALA A 16 -10.47 22.17 -8.65
C ALA A 16 -11.64 21.35 -9.22
N LEU A 17 -12.23 20.48 -8.39
CA LEU A 17 -13.36 19.64 -8.80
C LEU A 17 -14.69 20.41 -8.86
N ALA A 18 -14.85 21.47 -8.06
CA ALA A 18 -16.05 22.31 -8.06
C ALA A 18 -16.32 23.03 -9.39
N GLY A 19 -15.34 23.04 -10.31
CA GLY A 19 -15.49 23.55 -11.67
C GLY A 19 -16.21 22.59 -12.64
N PHE A 20 -16.58 21.38 -12.20
CA PHE A 20 -17.25 20.36 -13.00
C PHE A 20 -18.68 20.13 -12.49
N ASP A 21 -19.61 19.85 -13.41
CA ASP A 21 -21.01 19.60 -13.07
C ASP A 21 -21.19 18.25 -12.36
N CYS A 22 -20.35 17.28 -12.70
CA CYS A 22 -20.33 15.96 -12.09
C CYS A 22 -18.91 15.43 -11.99
N PHE A 23 -18.47 15.09 -10.78
CA PHE A 23 -17.17 14.54 -10.49
C PHE A 23 -17.25 13.42 -9.45
N ALA A 24 -16.27 12.53 -9.51
CA ALA A 24 -16.07 11.48 -8.52
C ALA A 24 -14.78 11.70 -7.73
N THR A 25 -14.64 11.01 -6.62
CA THR A 25 -13.38 10.92 -5.88
C THR A 25 -13.04 9.47 -5.62
N VAL A 26 -11.75 9.14 -5.74
CA VAL A 26 -11.23 7.79 -5.49
C VAL A 26 -9.98 7.92 -4.64
N GLU A 27 -9.92 7.20 -3.51
CA GLU A 27 -8.81 7.31 -2.55
C GLU A 27 -8.52 8.77 -2.17
N ALA A 28 -9.56 9.61 -2.01
CA ALA A 28 -9.41 11.03 -1.72
C ALA A 28 -9.47 11.36 -0.21
N GLU A 29 -8.96 10.44 0.61
CA GLU A 29 -8.74 10.60 2.04
C GLU A 29 -7.41 11.30 2.35
N PHE A 30 -7.43 12.22 3.31
CA PHE A 30 -6.29 13.02 3.75
C PHE A 30 -6.15 12.94 5.28
N GLY A 31 -5.85 11.75 5.78
CA GLY A 31 -5.96 11.47 7.21
C GLY A 31 -7.44 11.38 7.62
N ASP A 32 -7.89 12.31 8.46
CA ASP A 32 -9.30 12.35 8.90
C ASP A 32 -10.21 13.11 7.91
N GLU A 33 -9.62 13.90 7.01
CA GLU A 33 -10.34 14.66 5.99
C GLU A 33 -10.67 13.79 4.76
N LEU A 34 -11.73 14.16 4.04
CA LEU A 34 -12.16 13.51 2.81
C LEU A 34 -12.67 14.58 1.84
N VAL A 35 -12.33 14.41 0.57
CA VAL A 35 -13.01 15.11 -0.53
C VAL A 35 -14.11 14.19 -1.07
N GLU A 36 -15.36 14.62 -0.90
CA GLU A 36 -16.53 13.88 -1.38
C GLU A 36 -16.77 14.13 -2.88
N GLY A 37 -17.18 13.10 -3.61
CA GLY A 37 -17.68 13.25 -4.98
C GLY A 37 -19.03 13.96 -5.03
N SER A 38 -19.56 14.20 -6.23
CA SER A 38 -20.86 14.87 -6.40
C SER A 38 -22.05 14.09 -5.80
N SER A 39 -21.86 12.81 -5.48
CA SER A 39 -22.82 11.97 -4.74
C SER A 39 -22.10 10.92 -3.91
N ALA A 40 -22.79 10.30 -2.95
CA ALA A 40 -22.21 9.24 -2.12
C ALA A 40 -21.73 8.02 -2.95
N GLU A 41 -22.39 7.71 -4.07
CA GLU A 41 -21.99 6.62 -4.98
C GLU A 41 -20.72 6.95 -5.78
N LEU A 42 -20.37 8.23 -5.86
CA LEU A 42 -19.18 8.75 -6.52
C LEU A 42 -18.05 9.09 -5.56
N THR A 43 -18.17 8.68 -4.29
CA THR A 43 -17.14 8.81 -3.27
C THR A 43 -16.58 7.42 -2.95
N LEU A 44 -15.48 7.07 -3.59
CA LEU A 44 -14.81 5.77 -3.41
C LEU A 44 -13.66 5.94 -2.42
N ALA A 45 -13.99 5.81 -1.14
CA ALA A 45 -13.08 5.98 -0.01
C ALA A 45 -13.29 4.83 0.97
N HIS A 46 -12.20 4.24 1.48
CA HIS A 46 -12.23 3.11 2.40
C HIS A 46 -11.15 3.13 3.50
N HIS A 47 -10.34 4.18 3.62
CA HIS A 47 -9.35 4.29 4.70
C HIS A 47 -9.87 5.11 5.89
N GLY A 48 -9.17 5.02 7.03
CA GLY A 48 -9.50 5.77 8.25
C GLY A 48 -10.90 5.43 8.78
N SER A 49 -11.74 6.45 9.01
CA SER A 49 -13.13 6.29 9.47
C SER A 49 -14.03 5.53 8.49
N ARG A 50 -13.54 5.25 7.27
CA ARG A 50 -14.25 4.57 6.18
C ARG A 50 -13.78 3.14 5.96
N SER A 51 -12.99 2.58 6.87
CA SER A 51 -12.49 1.19 6.82
C SER A 51 -13.55 0.10 6.63
N ASN A 52 -14.83 0.43 6.85
CA ASN A 52 -15.95 -0.48 6.62
C ASN A 52 -16.46 -0.47 5.16
N ASN A 53 -16.03 0.49 4.35
CA ASN A 53 -16.36 0.55 2.92
C ASN A 53 -15.51 -0.47 2.14
N PRO A 54 -16.01 -0.97 1.01
CA PRO A 54 -15.20 -1.80 0.14
C PRO A 54 -14.03 -1.01 -0.48
N PRO A 55 -12.84 -1.62 -0.62
CA PRO A 55 -11.73 -1.05 -1.39
C PRO A 55 -12.18 -0.63 -2.81
N PRO A 56 -11.83 0.58 -3.29
CA PRO A 56 -12.29 1.09 -4.57
C PRO A 56 -12.11 0.15 -5.75
N CYS A 57 -11.03 -0.63 -5.79
CA CYS A 57 -10.72 -1.54 -6.87
C CYS A 57 -11.61 -2.75 -6.95
N LEU A 58 -12.41 -3.03 -5.92
CA LEU A 58 -13.21 -4.25 -5.83
C LEU A 58 -14.70 -3.94 -6.01
N GLY A 59 -15.32 -4.59 -7.00
CA GLY A 59 -16.77 -4.55 -7.19
C GLY A 59 -17.19 -4.45 -8.64
N GLU A 60 -18.49 -4.33 -8.84
CA GLU A 60 -19.10 -4.14 -10.16
C GLU A 60 -18.82 -2.74 -10.71
N ALA A 61 -18.93 -2.61 -12.02
CA ALA A 61 -18.92 -1.36 -12.74
C ALA A 61 -19.87 -0.34 -12.07
N ILE A 62 -19.35 0.86 -11.82
CA ILE A 62 -20.18 1.99 -11.44
C ILE A 62 -20.70 2.55 -12.75
N ASN A 63 -22.01 2.73 -12.86
CA ASN A 63 -22.63 3.25 -14.09
C ASN A 63 -22.37 4.76 -14.25
N ALA A 64 -21.10 5.17 -14.22
CA ALA A 64 -20.71 6.58 -14.24
C ALA A 64 -20.94 7.22 -15.61
N ASN A 65 -21.07 6.42 -16.69
CA ASN A 65 -21.54 6.90 -17.99
C ASN A 65 -23.01 7.37 -17.94
N ALA A 66 -23.85 6.78 -17.09
CA ALA A 66 -25.18 7.31 -16.82
C ALA A 66 -25.13 8.61 -16.01
N GLN A 67 -24.09 8.79 -15.18
CA GLN A 67 -23.90 9.96 -14.31
C GLN A 67 -23.07 11.08 -14.96
N ARG A 68 -22.47 10.86 -16.14
CA ARG A 68 -21.64 11.82 -16.89
C ARG A 68 -20.45 12.39 -16.08
N VAL A 69 -19.70 11.54 -15.39
CA VAL A 69 -18.52 11.98 -14.61
C VAL A 69 -17.48 12.64 -15.52
N GLU A 70 -17.24 13.92 -15.30
CA GLU A 70 -16.33 14.76 -16.09
C GLU A 70 -14.91 14.78 -15.52
N ALA A 71 -14.80 14.65 -14.19
CA ALA A 71 -13.55 14.68 -13.46
C ALA A 71 -13.51 13.65 -12.32
N VAL A 72 -12.31 13.18 -11.97
CA VAL A 72 -12.04 12.33 -10.81
C VAL A 72 -10.93 12.95 -9.99
N GLY A 73 -11.16 13.12 -8.69
CA GLY A 73 -10.15 13.55 -7.72
C GLY A 73 -9.48 12.38 -6.99
N LEU A 74 -8.17 12.47 -6.79
CA LEU A 74 -7.33 11.45 -6.16
C LEU A 74 -6.42 12.10 -5.10
N SER A 75 -6.15 11.43 -3.98
CA SER A 75 -5.04 11.83 -3.09
C SER A 75 -3.70 11.21 -3.54
N HIS A 76 -3.75 10.02 -4.13
CA HIS A 76 -2.61 9.28 -4.66
C HIS A 76 -3.04 8.37 -5.82
N VAL A 77 -2.07 7.82 -6.56
CA VAL A 77 -2.34 6.85 -7.63
C VAL A 77 -1.58 5.55 -7.37
N ASP A 78 -2.32 4.53 -6.97
CA ASP A 78 -1.84 3.17 -6.83
C ASP A 78 -2.80 2.19 -7.53
N LEU A 79 -2.69 0.89 -7.21
CA LEU A 79 -3.53 -0.11 -7.84
C LEU A 79 -5.00 0.00 -7.39
N ASP A 80 -5.24 0.39 -6.14
CA ASP A 80 -6.59 0.51 -5.62
C ASP A 80 -7.33 1.65 -6.32
N ALA A 81 -6.69 2.82 -6.35
CA ALA A 81 -7.17 3.99 -7.07
C ALA A 81 -7.42 3.71 -8.57
N CYS A 82 -6.49 3.01 -9.23
CA CYS A 82 -6.66 2.61 -10.63
C CYS A 82 -7.88 1.70 -10.83
N GLY A 83 -8.12 0.75 -9.92
CA GLY A 83 -9.29 -0.11 -9.98
C GLY A 83 -10.59 0.68 -9.79
N GLY A 84 -10.64 1.63 -8.84
CA GLY A 84 -11.77 2.54 -8.68
C GLY A 84 -12.04 3.36 -9.95
N CYS A 85 -10.98 3.85 -10.61
CA CYS A 85 -11.10 4.55 -11.89
C CYS A 85 -11.65 3.67 -13.02
N LEU A 86 -11.29 2.38 -13.08
CA LEU A 86 -11.85 1.43 -14.04
C LEU A 86 -13.32 1.17 -13.80
N ARG A 87 -13.73 1.02 -12.53
CA ARG A 87 -15.15 0.86 -12.19
C ARG A 87 -15.97 2.07 -12.58
N LEU A 88 -15.46 3.28 -12.37
CA LEU A 88 -16.08 4.51 -12.87
C LEU A 88 -16.12 4.55 -14.41
N ALA A 89 -15.14 3.96 -15.09
CA ALA A 89 -15.16 3.83 -16.56
C ALA A 89 -16.14 2.76 -17.07
N GLY A 90 -16.79 2.01 -16.18
CA GLY A 90 -17.79 0.99 -16.51
C GLY A 90 -17.24 -0.44 -16.59
N GLU A 91 -16.07 -0.70 -16.02
CA GLU A 91 -15.46 -2.04 -15.99
C GLU A 91 -15.75 -2.77 -14.68
N ASP A 92 -16.01 -4.08 -14.78
CA ASP A 92 -16.18 -4.95 -13.61
C ASP A 92 -14.84 -5.42 -13.06
N ASN A 93 -14.66 -5.26 -11.75
CA ASN A 93 -13.47 -5.67 -11.03
C ASN A 93 -13.76 -6.77 -10.01
N THR A 94 -14.28 -7.91 -10.46
CA THR A 94 -14.70 -9.02 -9.58
C THR A 94 -13.76 -10.23 -9.58
N GLY A 95 -12.70 -10.17 -10.39
CA GLY A 95 -11.76 -11.28 -10.56
C GLY A 95 -10.76 -11.46 -9.41
N PRO A 96 -10.05 -12.61 -9.36
CA PRO A 96 -9.05 -12.91 -8.33
C PRO A 96 -7.91 -11.88 -8.21
N PHE A 97 -7.56 -11.22 -9.31
CA PHE A 97 -6.59 -10.12 -9.33
C PHE A 97 -7.03 -8.96 -8.43
N TRP A 98 -8.27 -8.47 -8.62
CA TRP A 98 -8.82 -7.36 -7.86
C TRP A 98 -9.11 -7.72 -6.41
N ALA A 99 -9.60 -8.94 -6.17
CA ALA A 99 -9.78 -9.45 -4.80
C ALA A 99 -8.46 -9.52 -4.04
N MET A 100 -7.36 -9.84 -4.72
CA MET A 100 -6.03 -9.87 -4.10
C MET A 100 -5.44 -8.46 -3.95
N ALA A 101 -5.66 -7.56 -4.93
CA ALA A 101 -5.28 -6.15 -4.84
C ALA A 101 -5.91 -5.49 -3.59
N ALA A 102 -7.22 -5.63 -3.42
CA ALA A 102 -7.98 -5.13 -2.28
C ALA A 102 -7.48 -5.65 -0.92
N GLN A 103 -7.04 -6.92 -0.85
CA GLN A 103 -6.46 -7.47 0.37
C GLN A 103 -5.07 -6.91 0.66
N VAL A 104 -4.25 -6.74 -0.37
CA VAL A 104 -2.89 -6.19 -0.23
C VAL A 104 -2.93 -4.71 0.13
N ASP A 105 -3.90 -3.98 -0.40
CA ASP A 105 -4.12 -2.59 -0.04
C ASP A 105 -4.33 -2.44 1.48
N VAL A 106 -5.31 -3.15 2.03
CA VAL A 106 -5.67 -3.08 3.45
C VAL A 106 -4.61 -3.69 4.38
N LYS A 107 -4.01 -4.83 4.00
CA LYS A 107 -3.14 -5.62 4.88
C LYS A 107 -1.64 -5.42 4.60
N GLY A 108 -1.30 -4.72 3.54
CA GLY A 108 0.07 -4.58 3.05
C GLY A 108 0.58 -5.78 2.26
N VAL A 109 1.51 -5.51 1.34
CA VAL A 109 2.11 -6.51 0.43
C VAL A 109 2.82 -7.66 1.14
N HIS A 110 3.32 -7.42 2.36
CA HIS A 110 3.99 -8.44 3.16
C HIS A 110 3.04 -9.57 3.57
N ARG A 111 1.71 -9.37 3.53
CA ARG A 111 0.72 -10.42 3.84
C ARG A 111 0.33 -11.26 2.62
N LEU A 112 0.89 -10.99 1.43
CA LEU A 112 0.58 -11.74 0.21
C LEU A 112 0.78 -13.28 0.34
N PRO A 113 1.83 -13.80 1.02
CA PRO A 113 1.96 -15.23 1.24
C PRO A 113 0.78 -15.83 2.01
N GLU A 114 0.26 -15.12 3.00
CA GLU A 114 -0.90 -15.55 3.80
C GLU A 114 -2.17 -15.60 2.94
N VAL A 115 -2.38 -14.60 2.08
CA VAL A 115 -3.49 -14.58 1.12
C VAL A 115 -3.43 -15.80 0.19
N LEU A 116 -2.24 -16.16 -0.28
CA LEU A 116 -2.04 -17.34 -1.14
C LEU A 116 -2.26 -18.65 -0.38
N MET A 117 -1.85 -18.72 0.90
CA MET A 117 -2.05 -19.90 1.75
C MET A 117 -3.51 -20.11 2.13
N ALA A 118 -4.25 -19.07 2.49
CA ALA A 118 -5.65 -19.17 2.89
C ALA A 118 -6.51 -19.84 1.81
N VAL A 119 -6.24 -19.56 0.52
CA VAL A 119 -6.95 -20.22 -0.59
C VAL A 119 -6.66 -21.72 -0.67
N SER A 120 -5.54 -22.18 -0.15
CA SER A 120 -5.23 -23.61 -0.08
C SER A 120 -5.96 -24.34 1.04
N GLU A 121 -6.54 -23.61 2.00
CA GLU A 121 -7.19 -24.15 3.20
C GLU A 121 -8.72 -24.03 3.15
N ASP A 122 -9.26 -22.96 2.55
CA ASP A 122 -10.70 -22.64 2.47
C ASP A 122 -11.47 -23.39 1.35
N PHE A 123 -11.28 -24.70 1.25
CA PHE A 123 -12.08 -25.50 0.32
C PHE A 123 -13.36 -26.00 0.97
N ALA A 124 -14.50 -25.72 0.33
CA ALA A 124 -15.79 -26.26 0.76
C ALA A 124 -15.78 -27.79 0.82
N VAL A 125 -16.55 -28.34 1.76
CA VAL A 125 -16.75 -29.80 1.86
C VAL A 125 -17.32 -30.31 0.53
N GLY A 126 -16.64 -31.27 -0.09
CA GLY A 126 -17.02 -31.82 -1.39
C GLY A 126 -16.29 -31.22 -2.60
N THR A 127 -15.44 -30.18 -2.44
CA THR A 127 -14.62 -29.68 -3.56
C THR A 127 -13.66 -30.75 -4.06
N THR A 128 -13.73 -31.05 -5.35
CA THR A 128 -12.90 -32.05 -6.01
C THR A 128 -11.45 -31.60 -6.12
N ARG A 129 -10.52 -32.54 -6.23
CA ARG A 129 -9.09 -32.24 -6.45
C ARG A 129 -8.84 -31.35 -7.67
N LYS A 130 -9.62 -31.51 -8.74
CA LYS A 130 -9.52 -30.73 -9.97
C LYS A 130 -9.92 -29.27 -9.74
N GLU A 131 -10.99 -29.03 -8.99
CA GLU A 131 -11.46 -27.69 -8.66
C GLU A 131 -10.46 -26.97 -7.74
N LYS A 132 -9.93 -27.69 -6.73
CA LYS A 132 -8.86 -27.16 -5.86
C LYS A 132 -7.66 -26.67 -6.66
N HIS A 133 -7.18 -27.50 -7.59
CA HIS A 133 -6.05 -27.17 -8.44
C HIS A 133 -6.34 -25.97 -9.35
N ALA A 134 -7.53 -25.90 -9.94
CA ALA A 134 -7.93 -24.77 -10.79
C ALA A 134 -8.01 -23.46 -9.99
N GLN A 135 -8.50 -23.50 -8.75
CA GLN A 135 -8.55 -22.32 -7.88
C GLN A 135 -7.15 -21.84 -7.49
N GLN A 136 -6.26 -22.76 -7.11
CA GLN A 136 -4.87 -22.44 -6.83
C GLN A 136 -4.15 -21.81 -8.03
N GLN A 137 -4.35 -22.34 -9.24
CA GLN A 137 -3.79 -21.77 -10.46
C GLN A 137 -4.29 -20.35 -10.74
N ARG A 138 -5.58 -20.04 -10.46
CA ARG A 138 -6.13 -18.69 -10.63
C ARG A 138 -5.48 -17.69 -9.68
N MET A 139 -5.30 -18.06 -8.40
CA MET A 139 -4.64 -17.19 -7.42
C MET A 139 -3.16 -16.99 -7.73
N TRP A 140 -2.47 -18.06 -8.15
CA TRP A 140 -1.08 -17.97 -8.59
C TRP A 140 -0.93 -17.02 -9.78
N ARG A 141 -1.85 -17.07 -10.75
CA ARG A 141 -1.86 -16.12 -11.87
C ARG A 141 -2.12 -14.69 -11.40
N ALA A 142 -3.06 -14.49 -10.47
CA ALA A 142 -3.36 -13.18 -9.90
C ALA A 142 -2.13 -12.56 -9.20
N SER A 143 -1.37 -13.34 -8.43
CA SER A 143 -0.15 -12.83 -7.78
C SER A 143 0.94 -12.45 -8.78
N GLN A 144 1.09 -13.21 -9.87
CA GLN A 144 2.00 -12.83 -10.97
C GLN A 144 1.57 -11.53 -11.66
N GLN A 145 0.26 -11.31 -11.79
CA GLN A 145 -0.29 -10.09 -12.36
C GLN A 145 -0.06 -8.88 -11.43
N LEU A 146 -0.24 -9.04 -10.11
CA LEU A 146 0.09 -7.99 -9.14
C LEU A 146 1.58 -7.62 -9.18
N GLN A 147 2.45 -8.63 -9.19
CA GLN A 147 3.90 -8.42 -9.30
C GLN A 147 4.27 -7.69 -10.59
N ALA A 148 3.60 -7.98 -11.70
CA ALA A 148 3.80 -7.27 -12.97
C ALA A 148 3.41 -5.79 -12.87
N PHE A 149 2.31 -5.48 -12.19
CA PHE A 149 1.91 -4.09 -11.96
C PHE A 149 2.91 -3.37 -11.05
N TRP A 150 3.35 -4.00 -9.95
CA TRP A 150 4.35 -3.39 -9.04
C TRP A 150 5.71 -3.17 -9.70
N ALA A 151 6.13 -4.06 -10.60
CA ALA A 151 7.33 -3.84 -11.40
C ALA A 151 7.20 -2.57 -12.26
N TRP A 152 6.04 -2.38 -12.90
CA TRP A 152 5.79 -1.18 -13.69
C TRP A 152 5.68 0.08 -12.83
N SER A 153 4.90 0.04 -11.74
CA SER A 153 4.66 1.20 -10.88
C SER A 153 5.88 1.64 -10.09
N GLU A 154 6.85 0.75 -9.83
CA GLU A 154 8.11 1.14 -9.21
C GLU A 154 8.91 2.10 -10.10
N GLU A 155 8.84 1.94 -11.42
CA GLU A 155 9.50 2.81 -12.40
C GLU A 155 8.63 3.99 -12.85
N HIS A 156 7.31 3.90 -12.66
CA HIS A 156 6.33 4.88 -13.15
C HIS A 156 5.47 5.38 -11.99
N ARG A 157 6.01 6.33 -11.22
CA ARG A 157 5.29 6.95 -10.10
C ARG A 157 4.84 8.35 -10.46
N PHE A 158 3.60 8.67 -10.09
CA PHE A 158 3.08 10.03 -10.12
C PHE A 158 2.79 10.47 -8.70
N PHE A 159 3.44 11.55 -8.27
CA PHE A 159 3.23 12.11 -6.94
C PHE A 159 2.47 13.42 -7.06
N ALA A 160 1.55 13.63 -6.13
CA ALA A 160 0.93 14.93 -5.93
C ALA A 160 2.01 16.02 -5.74
N PRO A 161 1.81 17.24 -6.27
CA PRO A 161 2.68 18.36 -6.00
C PRO A 161 2.85 18.61 -4.50
N ARG A 162 4.09 18.79 -4.04
CA ARG A 162 4.39 18.93 -2.60
C ARG A 162 3.90 20.25 -2.01
N ASP A 163 3.63 21.26 -2.84
CA ASP A 163 3.15 22.58 -2.45
C ASP A 163 1.61 22.64 -2.28
N GLY A 164 0.93 21.50 -2.34
CA GLY A 164 -0.53 21.44 -2.28
C GLY A 164 -1.22 21.71 -3.60
N SER A 165 -0.52 22.15 -4.65
CA SER A 165 -1.18 22.44 -5.92
C SER A 165 -1.79 21.18 -6.56
N VAL A 166 -2.79 21.40 -7.41
CA VAL A 166 -3.48 20.33 -8.14
C VAL A 166 -2.75 20.07 -9.45
N ALA A 167 -2.47 18.80 -9.74
CA ALA A 167 -1.94 18.36 -11.03
C ALA A 167 -3.01 17.60 -11.82
N ASP A 168 -3.06 17.82 -13.13
CA ASP A 168 -3.77 16.95 -14.07
C ASP A 168 -2.91 15.70 -14.30
N CYS A 169 -3.39 14.53 -13.88
CA CYS A 169 -2.72 13.24 -14.02
C CYS A 169 -3.43 12.31 -15.01
N THR A 170 -4.25 12.87 -15.91
CA THR A 170 -5.07 12.11 -16.86
C THR A 170 -4.27 11.13 -17.71
N GLU A 171 -3.15 11.59 -18.29
CA GLU A 171 -2.29 10.74 -19.13
C GLU A 171 -1.64 9.60 -18.33
N PHE A 172 -1.24 9.88 -17.09
CA PHE A 172 -0.63 8.89 -16.21
C PHE A 172 -1.63 7.79 -15.84
N VAL A 173 -2.84 8.18 -15.40
CA VAL A 173 -3.90 7.22 -15.07
C VAL A 173 -4.22 6.36 -16.29
N GLN A 174 -4.40 6.96 -17.46
CA GLN A 174 -4.67 6.20 -18.70
C GLN A 174 -3.56 5.23 -19.08
N SER A 175 -2.29 5.62 -18.87
CA SER A 175 -1.17 4.71 -19.04
C SER A 175 -1.24 3.54 -18.06
N ALA A 176 -1.55 3.80 -16.78
CA ALA A 176 -1.69 2.75 -15.76
C ALA A 176 -2.83 1.78 -16.11
N LEU A 177 -4.00 2.30 -16.51
CA LEU A 177 -5.15 1.49 -16.92
C LEU A 177 -4.82 0.61 -18.15
N SER A 178 -4.12 1.17 -19.14
CA SER A 178 -3.66 0.42 -20.31
C SER A 178 -2.70 -0.72 -19.93
N VAL A 179 -1.78 -0.46 -18.99
CA VAL A 179 -0.85 -1.48 -18.48
C VAL A 179 -1.60 -2.59 -17.74
N ILE A 180 -2.56 -2.24 -16.88
CA ILE A 180 -3.41 -3.22 -16.17
C ILE A 180 -4.15 -4.10 -17.18
N ALA A 181 -4.80 -3.51 -18.20
CA ALA A 181 -5.50 -4.26 -19.23
C ALA A 181 -4.58 -5.27 -19.95
N ARG A 182 -3.35 -4.86 -20.29
CA ARG A 182 -2.34 -5.74 -20.91
C ARG A 182 -1.88 -6.86 -19.98
N ILE A 183 -1.67 -6.58 -18.69
CA ILE A 183 -1.32 -7.59 -17.68
C ILE A 183 -2.44 -8.62 -17.54
N LEU A 184 -3.70 -8.17 -17.46
CA LEU A 184 -4.86 -9.04 -17.37
C LEU A 184 -5.03 -9.91 -18.63
N ALA A 185 -4.74 -9.34 -19.82
CA ALA A 185 -4.71 -10.04 -21.10
C ALA A 185 -3.52 -11.03 -21.25
N GLY A 186 -2.56 -11.02 -20.32
CA GLY A 186 -1.44 -11.96 -20.33
C GLY A 186 -0.22 -11.51 -21.13
N ASP A 187 0.06 -10.21 -21.18
CA ASP A 187 1.28 -9.68 -21.80
C ASP A 187 2.54 -10.30 -21.16
N ASN A 188 3.20 -11.17 -21.93
CA ASN A 188 4.36 -11.94 -21.46
C ASN A 188 5.54 -11.07 -21.02
N ARG A 189 5.71 -9.88 -21.62
CA ARG A 189 6.82 -8.98 -21.25
C ARG A 189 6.59 -8.40 -19.87
N LEU A 190 5.37 -7.93 -19.59
CA LEU A 190 5.00 -7.38 -18.29
C LEU A 190 5.03 -8.46 -17.20
N LEU A 191 4.51 -9.66 -17.51
CA LEU A 191 4.56 -10.79 -16.58
C LEU A 191 6.00 -11.27 -16.28
N LEU A 192 6.91 -11.21 -17.27
CA LEU A 192 8.31 -11.49 -17.03
C LEU A 192 8.96 -10.44 -16.13
N ALA A 193 8.71 -9.15 -16.39
CA ALA A 193 9.20 -8.07 -15.54
C ALA A 193 8.71 -8.21 -14.09
N GLY A 194 7.45 -8.61 -13.89
CA GLY A 194 6.91 -8.93 -12.56
C GLY A 194 7.66 -10.05 -11.84
N ARG A 195 8.02 -11.12 -12.55
CA ARG A 195 8.83 -12.22 -11.96
C ARG A 195 10.25 -11.78 -11.63
N ASP A 196 10.84 -10.93 -12.45
CA ASP A 196 12.19 -10.39 -12.21
C ASP A 196 12.19 -9.48 -10.98
N TRP A 197 11.17 -8.62 -10.89
CA TRP A 197 10.92 -7.78 -9.74
C TRP A 197 10.72 -8.60 -8.46
N ALA A 198 9.87 -9.62 -8.47
CA ALA A 198 9.64 -10.48 -7.30
C ALA A 198 10.93 -11.18 -6.84
N ARG A 199 11.76 -11.66 -7.77
CA ARG A 199 13.08 -12.23 -7.46
C ARG A 199 14.03 -11.20 -6.85
N SER A 200 14.04 -9.97 -7.37
CA SER A 200 14.83 -8.87 -6.80
C SER A 200 14.38 -8.53 -5.38
N LYS A 201 13.07 -8.48 -5.11
CA LYS A 201 12.55 -8.25 -3.76
C LYS A 201 12.89 -9.37 -2.79
N ALA A 202 12.82 -10.63 -3.21
CA ALA A 202 13.28 -11.76 -2.40
C ALA A 202 14.79 -11.70 -2.10
N ALA A 203 15.60 -11.30 -3.09
CA ALA A 203 17.04 -11.11 -2.89
C ALA A 203 17.33 -9.96 -1.91
N LEU A 204 16.61 -8.84 -2.01
CA LEU A 204 16.72 -7.71 -1.08
C LEU A 204 16.30 -8.11 0.34
N GLU A 205 15.20 -8.85 0.47
CA GLU A 205 14.74 -9.40 1.75
C GLU A 205 15.85 -10.22 2.40
N SER A 206 16.39 -11.22 1.71
CA SER A 206 17.44 -12.06 2.25
C SER A 206 18.74 -11.27 2.55
N ALA A 207 19.19 -10.42 1.62
CA ALA A 207 20.45 -9.69 1.76
C ALA A 207 20.40 -8.57 2.81
N SER A 208 19.22 -8.03 3.10
CA SER A 208 19.06 -6.95 4.07
C SER A 208 18.91 -7.44 5.50
N PHE A 209 18.51 -8.69 5.73
CA PHE A 209 18.35 -9.23 7.07
C PHE A 209 19.69 -9.20 7.84
N ARG A 210 19.63 -8.87 9.15
CA ARG A 210 20.80 -8.89 10.04
C ARG A 210 20.55 -9.74 11.28
N ARG A 211 19.46 -9.46 11.99
CA ARG A 211 19.11 -10.12 13.25
C ARG A 211 17.68 -9.76 13.68
N THR A 212 17.28 -10.32 14.81
CA THR A 212 16.02 -10.04 15.47
C THR A 212 16.23 -9.81 16.97
N LEU A 213 15.38 -8.97 17.56
CA LEU A 213 15.24 -8.78 19.00
C LEU A 213 13.76 -8.92 19.36
N GLY A 214 13.38 -10.11 19.83
CA GLY A 214 11.97 -10.44 20.06
C GLY A 214 11.16 -10.32 18.77
N GLY A 215 10.11 -9.50 18.79
CA GLY A 215 9.25 -9.23 17.62
C GLY A 215 9.78 -8.17 16.65
N VAL A 216 10.98 -7.61 16.87
CA VAL A 216 11.59 -6.57 16.03
C VAL A 216 12.67 -7.18 15.15
N MET A 217 12.62 -6.90 13.85
CA MET A 217 13.64 -7.29 12.89
C MET A 217 14.54 -6.11 12.53
N VAL A 218 15.86 -6.35 12.45
CA VAL A 218 16.81 -5.36 11.94
C VAL A 218 17.20 -5.68 10.51
N ARG A 219 17.09 -4.66 9.66
CA ARG A 219 17.48 -4.71 8.26
C ARG A 219 18.48 -3.63 7.92
N GLU A 220 19.44 -3.96 7.06
CA GLU A 220 20.44 -3.03 6.57
C GLU A 220 20.62 -3.17 5.06
N ALA A 221 20.38 -2.09 4.31
CA ALA A 221 20.59 -2.02 2.87
C ALA A 221 20.61 -0.57 2.36
N ASP A 222 21.19 -0.35 1.19
CA ASP A 222 21.16 0.96 0.51
C ASP A 222 19.78 1.33 -0.05
N SER A 223 18.84 0.39 0.03
CA SER A 223 17.43 0.54 -0.35
C SER A 223 16.53 0.62 0.88
N PHE A 224 15.32 1.15 0.71
CA PHE A 224 14.31 1.15 1.77
C PHE A 224 13.80 -0.27 2.05
N THR A 225 13.78 -0.69 3.32
CA THR A 225 13.49 -2.08 3.75
C THR A 225 12.37 -2.21 4.78
N ASN A 226 11.79 -1.10 5.25
CA ASN A 226 10.76 -1.09 6.30
C ASN A 226 9.40 -1.65 5.88
N HIS A 227 9.26 -2.17 4.66
CA HIS A 227 8.09 -2.93 4.20
C HIS A 227 8.31 -4.46 4.29
N LEU A 228 9.53 -4.90 4.62
CA LEU A 228 9.93 -6.31 4.59
C LEU A 228 9.77 -6.94 5.98
N TYR A 229 8.53 -7.16 6.40
CA TYR A 229 8.23 -7.72 7.73
C TYR A 229 8.46 -9.23 7.84
N ASN A 230 8.67 -9.92 6.71
CA ASN A 230 8.81 -11.38 6.69
C ASN A 230 10.26 -11.81 6.57
N HIS A 231 10.62 -12.87 7.29
CA HIS A 231 11.89 -13.57 7.12
C HIS A 231 11.70 -15.06 7.44
N ASP A 232 12.22 -15.95 6.59
CA ASP A 232 12.11 -17.42 6.76
C ASP A 232 10.69 -17.94 7.08
N GLY A 233 9.68 -17.33 6.45
CA GLY A 233 8.27 -17.71 6.63
C GLY A 233 7.62 -17.18 7.91
N VAL A 234 8.31 -16.34 8.68
CA VAL A 234 7.79 -15.68 9.88
C VAL A 234 7.55 -14.19 9.60
N THR A 235 6.36 -13.71 9.95
CA THR A 235 6.00 -12.29 9.94
C THR A 235 6.33 -11.67 11.30
N TYR A 236 7.16 -10.63 11.32
CA TYR A 236 7.57 -9.92 12.53
C TYR A 236 6.71 -8.68 12.76
N ALA A 237 6.52 -8.32 14.03
CA ALA A 237 5.68 -7.19 14.42
C ALA A 237 6.25 -5.84 13.99
N ALA A 238 7.58 -5.74 13.81
CA ALA A 238 8.24 -4.49 13.49
C ALA A 238 9.55 -4.66 12.74
N VAL A 239 9.97 -3.59 12.04
CA VAL A 239 11.26 -3.49 11.37
C VAL A 239 11.97 -2.21 11.79
N VAL A 240 13.27 -2.32 12.07
CA VAL A 240 14.21 -1.20 12.08
C VAL A 240 15.12 -1.35 10.86
N GLY A 241 15.00 -0.40 9.92
CA GLY A 241 15.80 -0.34 8.71
C GLY A 241 16.91 0.70 8.84
N TYR A 242 18.15 0.29 8.58
CA TYR A 242 19.30 1.17 8.48
C TYR A 242 19.79 1.25 7.03
N ASN A 243 19.94 2.48 6.52
CA ASN A 243 20.52 2.72 5.20
C ASN A 243 21.93 3.31 5.37
N PRO A 244 23.01 2.54 5.15
CA PRO A 244 24.37 3.02 5.39
C PRO A 244 24.82 4.06 4.35
N ALA A 245 24.35 3.95 3.10
CA ALA A 245 24.63 4.94 2.06
C ALA A 245 24.12 6.34 2.46
N ARG A 246 22.94 6.43 3.08
CA ARG A 246 22.32 7.70 3.50
C ARG A 246 22.52 8.05 4.98
N GLY A 247 22.93 7.07 5.79
CA GLY A 247 22.94 7.14 7.25
C GLY A 247 21.57 7.49 7.83
N THR A 248 20.52 6.82 7.35
CA THR A 248 19.15 7.04 7.85
C THR A 248 18.65 5.80 8.54
N VAL A 249 17.92 5.98 9.64
CA VAL A 249 17.24 4.90 10.37
C VAL A 249 15.74 5.11 10.26
N THR A 250 14.98 4.04 10.02
CA THR A 250 13.52 4.06 10.00
C THR A 250 12.96 2.94 10.85
N LEU A 251 11.96 3.23 11.67
CA LEU A 251 11.22 2.28 12.49
C LEU A 251 9.83 2.10 11.87
N SER A 252 9.33 0.88 11.81
CA SER A 252 7.96 0.62 11.35
C SER A 252 7.33 -0.59 12.04
N LEU A 253 6.00 -0.56 12.18
CA LEU A 253 5.18 -1.66 12.67
C LEU A 253 4.48 -2.34 11.49
N ALA A 254 4.37 -3.66 11.52
CA ALA A 254 3.61 -4.44 10.53
C ALA A 254 2.10 -4.16 10.65
N ASP A 255 1.62 -4.06 11.89
CA ASP A 255 0.26 -3.69 12.26
C ASP A 255 0.30 -2.68 13.42
N PRO A 256 -0.74 -1.83 13.59
CA PRO A 256 -0.84 -0.96 14.75
C PRO A 256 -0.74 -1.77 16.06
N VAL A 257 0.16 -1.34 16.96
CA VAL A 257 0.28 -1.90 18.31
C VAL A 257 -0.21 -0.83 19.29
N PRO A 258 -1.33 -1.06 20.00
CA PRO A 258 -1.89 -0.07 20.92
C PRO A 258 -0.84 0.46 21.91
N GLY A 259 -0.72 1.78 21.99
CA GLY A 259 0.24 2.45 22.88
C GLY A 259 1.68 2.53 22.35
N VAL A 260 1.96 2.03 21.14
CA VAL A 260 3.28 2.16 20.50
C VAL A 260 3.22 3.17 19.37
N ASN A 261 4.01 4.23 19.49
CA ASN A 261 4.10 5.29 18.48
C ASN A 261 5.54 5.45 17.97
N CYS A 262 5.78 5.04 16.73
CA CYS A 262 7.10 5.12 16.08
C CYS A 262 7.62 6.56 16.00
N CYS A 263 6.77 7.54 15.71
CA CYS A 263 7.16 8.95 15.65
C CYS A 263 7.64 9.46 17.02
N ALA A 264 6.90 9.16 18.09
CA ALA A 264 7.30 9.51 19.44
C ALA A 264 8.62 8.83 19.86
N ILE A 265 8.84 7.57 19.46
CA ILE A 265 10.11 6.86 19.68
C ILE A 265 11.25 7.55 18.94
N ALA A 266 11.08 7.84 17.65
CA ALA A 266 12.09 8.50 16.82
C ALA A 266 12.46 9.88 17.39
N GLN A 267 11.46 10.67 17.80
CA GLN A 267 11.67 11.99 18.38
C GLN A 267 12.36 11.95 19.74
N ARG A 268 12.09 10.93 20.56
CA ARG A 268 12.80 10.71 21.82
C ARG A 268 14.27 10.38 21.60
N LEU A 269 14.59 9.61 20.55
CA LEU A 269 15.96 9.21 20.24
C LEU A 269 16.77 10.32 19.57
N TRP A 270 16.16 11.03 18.61
CA TRP A 270 16.89 11.91 17.69
C TRP A 270 16.37 13.35 17.64
N GLY A 271 15.46 13.71 18.55
CA GLY A 271 14.90 15.05 18.68
C GLY A 271 13.71 15.34 17.76
N PRO A 272 13.10 16.53 17.89
CA PRO A 272 11.82 16.87 17.26
C PRO A 272 11.87 16.94 15.72
N ALA A 273 13.07 16.97 15.13
CA ALA A 273 13.26 16.95 13.69
C ALA A 273 13.08 15.54 13.08
N ALA A 274 13.11 14.48 13.90
CA ALA A 274 12.68 13.16 13.50
C ALA A 274 11.15 13.14 13.38
N GLY A 275 10.60 12.30 12.50
CA GLY A 275 9.18 12.37 12.22
C GLY A 275 8.63 11.23 11.39
N GLY A 276 7.31 11.26 11.24
CA GLY A 276 6.51 10.23 10.61
C GLY A 276 5.16 10.12 11.30
N HIS A 277 4.55 8.95 11.18
CA HIS A 277 3.27 8.61 11.78
C HIS A 277 3.45 7.55 12.88
N GLU A 278 2.35 7.19 13.54
CA GLU A 278 2.36 6.21 14.64
C GLU A 278 2.93 4.85 14.22
N GLY A 279 2.59 4.37 13.01
CA GLY A 279 3.08 3.08 12.50
C GLY A 279 4.44 3.12 11.79
N ILE A 280 4.98 4.29 11.46
CA ILE A 280 6.29 4.41 10.78
C ILE A 280 6.92 5.78 10.99
N ALA A 281 8.21 5.81 11.35
CA ALA A 281 8.95 7.06 11.51
C ALA A 281 10.42 6.92 11.11
N GLY A 282 10.99 8.02 10.63
CA GLY A 282 12.37 8.12 10.19
C GLY A 282 13.20 9.08 11.02
N SER A 283 14.51 8.91 10.92
CA SER A 283 15.52 9.84 11.43
C SER A 283 15.40 11.23 10.78
N PRO A 284 15.96 12.28 11.39
CA PRO A 284 15.98 13.62 10.80
C PRO A 284 16.68 13.60 9.42
N ARG A 285 16.20 14.41 8.46
CA ARG A 285 16.68 14.40 7.07
C ARG A 285 18.13 14.83 6.90
N ASP A 286 18.59 15.75 7.74
CA ASP A 286 19.92 16.38 7.65
C ASP A 286 20.92 15.81 8.67
N VAL A 287 20.57 14.70 9.32
CA VAL A 287 21.42 14.03 10.31
C VAL A 287 21.77 12.64 9.81
N ARG A 288 23.08 12.37 9.74
CA ARG A 288 23.60 11.07 9.36
C ARG A 288 23.81 10.22 10.62
N LEU A 289 22.99 9.20 10.78
CA LEU A 289 23.04 8.22 11.85
C LEU A 289 23.90 7.01 11.49
N THR A 290 24.28 6.23 12.50
CA THR A 290 25.12 5.03 12.38
C THR A 290 24.37 3.73 12.65
N ALA A 291 25.07 2.59 12.57
CA ALA A 291 24.51 1.29 12.95
C ALA A 291 24.18 1.23 14.45
N GLU A 292 24.97 1.91 15.30
CA GLU A 292 24.70 2.01 16.74
C GLU A 292 23.40 2.77 17.03
N ASP A 293 23.07 3.80 16.24
CA ASP A 293 21.78 4.49 16.34
C ASP A 293 20.62 3.57 15.94
N ALA A 294 20.81 2.70 14.96
CA ALA A 294 19.84 1.68 14.58
C ALA A 294 19.65 0.63 15.69
N GLU A 295 20.70 0.28 16.42
CA GLU A 295 20.65 -0.56 17.63
C GLU A 295 19.85 0.08 18.76
N ALA A 296 20.08 1.38 19.01
CA ALA A 296 19.29 2.12 19.99
C ALA A 296 17.79 2.16 19.61
N ALA A 297 17.49 2.32 18.32
CA ALA A 297 16.12 2.25 17.78
C ALA A 297 15.49 0.86 17.94
N GLU A 298 16.23 -0.21 17.65
CA GLU A 298 15.81 -1.61 17.85
C GLU A 298 15.40 -1.84 19.31
N ILE A 299 16.25 -1.47 20.27
CA ILE A 299 15.98 -1.64 21.71
C ILE A 299 14.78 -0.83 22.15
N ALA A 300 14.67 0.42 21.70
CA ALA A 300 13.57 1.31 22.08
C ALA A 300 12.22 0.81 21.55
N LEU A 301 12.18 0.33 20.31
CA LEU A 301 10.98 -0.22 19.69
C LEU A 301 10.56 -1.54 20.34
N PHE A 302 11.52 -2.45 20.56
CA PHE A 302 11.27 -3.70 21.28
C PHE A 302 10.68 -3.45 22.67
N SER A 303 11.29 -2.50 23.41
CA SER A 303 10.85 -2.15 24.77
C SER A 303 9.43 -1.55 24.77
N ALA A 304 9.08 -0.73 23.78
CA ALA A 304 7.74 -0.18 23.64
C ALA A 304 6.70 -1.26 23.35
N ILE A 305 6.99 -2.17 22.40
CA ILE A 305 6.10 -3.30 22.08
C ILE A 305 5.92 -4.21 23.29
N LYS A 306 7.00 -4.52 24.01
CA LYS A 306 6.94 -5.35 25.21
C LYS A 306 6.07 -4.69 26.30
N ALA A 307 6.27 -3.40 26.56
CA ALA A 307 5.48 -2.68 27.55
C ALA A 307 3.98 -2.66 27.21
N ALA A 308 3.64 -2.50 25.93
CA ALA A 308 2.25 -2.58 25.47
C ALA A 308 1.64 -3.97 25.68
N ALA A 309 2.40 -5.03 25.38
CA ALA A 309 1.96 -6.41 25.62
C ALA A 309 1.76 -6.68 27.11
N ASP A 310 2.69 -6.27 27.97
CA ASP A 310 2.62 -6.45 29.42
C ASP A 310 1.41 -5.70 30.03
N ALA A 311 1.09 -4.50 29.52
CA ALA A 311 -0.08 -3.74 29.96
C ALA A 311 -1.40 -4.42 29.58
N SER A 312 -1.48 -5.01 28.38
CA SER A 312 -2.69 -5.70 27.90
C SER A 312 -3.04 -6.98 28.68
N VAL A 313 -2.07 -7.58 29.36
CA VAL A 313 -2.26 -8.80 30.19
C VAL A 313 -2.68 -8.45 31.62
N ALA A 314 -2.48 -7.20 32.04
CA ALA A 314 -2.82 -6.72 33.38
C ALA A 314 -4.27 -6.20 33.52
N GLU A 315 -4.97 -6.00 32.40
CA GLU A 315 -6.40 -5.64 32.32
C GLU A 315 -7.30 -6.89 32.21
#